data_AF-A0AAV9QK66-F1
#
_entry.id   AF-A0AAV9QK66-F1
#
_cell.length_a   1.000
_cell.length_b   1.000
_cell.length_c   1.000
_cell.angle_alpha   90.00
_cell.angle_beta   90.00
_cell.angle_gamma   90.00
#
_symmetry.space_group_name_H-M   'P 1'
#
loop_
_entity.id
_entity.type
_entity.pdbx_description
1 polymer ?
#
loop_
_entity_poly.entity_id
_entity_poly.type
_entity_poly.pdbx_seq_one_letter_code
_entity_poly.pdbx_strand_id
1 'polypeptide(L)'
;MKVFSQAAARVRLRSSPSPSLSPSPSIIRPAAVHQLNTRRVPKVLQIQSAIQGFTTTFLFGSNSTSIMSYSSTSTSTATAMQTDINRTLSFWFDGPPENWFAPANPEQYDALVRDTFGELITAARNDELDTWSSSSSSFGGDGEGGSRGNPRGSLALLLLLDQYPRNVYRGSPEAHASDAKAAALATQAIANEFDRQVGDLEALFFYLPLMHDERLVSQIACVALIETLLARCKGAEDSQARQFVQRSVGFAKSHRDVIARFGRFPSRNKILGRESTDEEVDFLKEHPSGYF
;
A
#
# COMPACT_ATOMS: atom_id res chain seq x y z
N MET A 1 22.58 -40.37 30.87
CA MET A 1 23.92 -40.80 30.39
C MET A 1 23.74 -42.03 29.52
N LYS A 2 24.14 -41.95 28.23
CA LYS A 2 24.52 -43.06 27.32
C LYS A 2 23.42 -44.07 26.89
N VAL A 3 23.20 -44.47 25.63
CA VAL A 3 23.65 -44.10 24.27
C VAL A 3 22.55 -44.61 23.30
N PHE A 4 22.40 -43.91 22.18
CA PHE A 4 21.69 -44.34 20.95
C PHE A 4 22.19 -45.68 20.38
N SER A 5 21.29 -46.45 19.76
CA SER A 5 21.63 -47.50 18.79
C SER A 5 20.80 -47.30 17.52
N GLN A 6 21.47 -46.84 16.45
CA GLN A 6 20.96 -46.76 15.09
C GLN A 6 21.07 -48.13 14.41
N ALA A 7 20.03 -48.55 13.70
CA ALA A 7 20.10 -49.63 12.71
C ALA A 7 20.00 -49.03 11.30
N ALA A 8 21.07 -49.23 10.53
CA ALA A 8 21.20 -48.81 9.15
C ALA A 8 20.60 -49.87 8.20
N ALA A 9 19.71 -49.45 7.29
CA ALA A 9 19.31 -50.24 6.14
C ALA A 9 19.84 -49.59 4.86
N ARG A 10 20.77 -50.29 4.20
CA ARG A 10 21.35 -49.98 2.90
C ARG A 10 20.29 -50.17 1.80
N VAL A 11 20.08 -49.15 0.96
CA VAL A 11 19.55 -49.34 -0.41
C VAL A 11 20.55 -48.75 -1.39
N ARG A 12 20.98 -49.60 -2.33
CA ARG A 12 22.00 -49.31 -3.34
C ARG A 12 21.43 -48.41 -4.43
N LEU A 13 22.29 -47.47 -4.82
CA LEU A 13 22.21 -46.60 -5.99
C LEU A 13 22.09 -47.39 -7.30
N ARG A 14 21.20 -46.95 -8.20
CA ARG A 14 21.36 -47.11 -9.64
C ARG A 14 21.28 -45.73 -10.29
N SER A 15 22.42 -45.32 -10.81
CA SER A 15 22.69 -44.15 -11.65
C SER A 15 22.42 -44.48 -13.11
N SER A 16 21.93 -43.49 -13.88
CA SER A 16 22.14 -43.21 -15.33
C SER A 16 21.14 -42.13 -15.80
N PRO A 17 21.39 -41.35 -16.87
CA PRO A 17 22.30 -40.22 -16.88
C PRO A 17 21.64 -38.90 -17.37
N SER A 18 22.22 -37.77 -16.96
CA SER A 18 21.89 -36.43 -17.45
C SER A 18 22.42 -36.20 -18.88
N PRO A 19 21.67 -35.52 -19.76
CA PRO A 19 22.27 -34.97 -20.98
C PRO A 19 22.92 -33.61 -20.73
N SER A 20 24.11 -33.51 -21.30
CA SER A 20 25.13 -32.47 -21.24
C SER A 20 24.72 -31.09 -21.76
N LEU A 21 25.16 -30.07 -21.03
CA LEU A 21 25.46 -28.73 -21.54
C LEU A 21 26.69 -28.79 -22.46
N SER A 22 26.63 -28.09 -23.60
CA SER A 22 27.80 -27.72 -24.39
C SER A 22 27.66 -26.27 -24.87
N PRO A 23 28.79 -25.58 -25.17
CA PRO A 23 28.96 -24.16 -24.91
C PRO A 23 28.71 -23.24 -26.11
N SER A 24 28.50 -21.95 -25.80
CA SER A 24 28.39 -20.80 -26.72
C SER A 24 29.54 -20.70 -27.73
N PRO A 25 29.30 -20.03 -28.86
CA PRO A 25 29.90 -18.70 -29.05
C PRO A 25 28.87 -17.74 -29.70
N SER A 26 28.77 -16.47 -29.32
CA SER A 26 29.71 -15.46 -29.80
C SER A 26 29.41 -14.11 -29.15
N ILE A 27 30.51 -13.47 -28.78
CA ILE A 27 30.65 -12.10 -28.34
C ILE A 27 30.26 -11.15 -29.49
N ILE A 28 29.31 -10.26 -29.26
CA ILE A 28 29.22 -8.99 -30.00
C ILE A 28 29.68 -7.89 -29.04
N ARG A 29 30.90 -7.40 -29.29
CA ARG A 29 31.44 -6.21 -28.65
C ARG A 29 30.74 -4.94 -29.19
N PRO A 30 30.66 -3.88 -28.38
CA PRO A 30 29.99 -2.65 -28.74
C PRO A 30 30.79 -1.86 -29.78
N ALA A 31 30.11 -1.31 -30.80
CA ALA A 31 30.70 -0.33 -31.69
C ALA A 31 30.87 1.01 -30.94
N ALA A 32 32.08 1.56 -31.08
CA ALA A 32 32.53 2.79 -30.49
C ALA A 32 31.99 4.03 -31.23
N VAL A 33 31.67 5.04 -30.41
CA VAL A 33 32.04 6.46 -30.56
C VAL A 33 31.71 7.15 -31.90
N HIS A 34 30.67 7.99 -31.86
CA HIS A 34 30.71 9.25 -32.57
C HIS A 34 30.62 10.40 -31.56
N GLN A 35 31.77 11.05 -31.35
CA GLN A 35 31.87 12.35 -30.71
C GLN A 35 31.21 13.39 -31.63
N LEU A 36 30.14 14.02 -31.15
CA LEU A 36 29.69 15.30 -31.68
C LEU A 36 29.81 16.37 -30.59
N ASN A 37 30.97 17.02 -30.68
CA ASN A 37 31.19 18.46 -30.63
C ASN A 37 30.37 19.29 -29.63
N THR A 38 31.12 19.79 -28.66
CA THR A 38 30.80 20.85 -27.72
C THR A 38 30.38 22.15 -28.42
N ARG A 39 29.14 22.62 -28.21
CA ARG A 39 28.80 24.03 -28.44
C ARG A 39 27.83 24.60 -27.40
N ARG A 40 28.43 25.48 -26.58
CA ARG A 40 27.89 26.73 -26.01
C ARG A 40 26.58 26.66 -25.21
N VAL A 41 26.77 26.72 -23.90
CA VAL A 41 25.84 27.25 -22.89
C VAL A 41 25.56 28.74 -23.19
N PRO A 42 24.30 29.17 -23.33
CA PRO A 42 23.94 30.58 -23.24
C PRO A 42 23.78 31.00 -21.78
N LYS A 43 24.30 32.21 -21.49
CA LYS A 43 24.35 32.89 -20.20
C LYS A 43 22.98 32.95 -19.50
N VAL A 44 23.00 32.61 -18.21
CA VAL A 44 21.98 32.94 -17.21
C VAL A 44 21.86 34.47 -17.15
N LEU A 45 20.70 35.01 -17.53
CA LEU A 45 20.35 36.40 -17.26
C LEU A 45 19.79 36.46 -15.83
N GLN A 46 20.55 37.04 -14.92
CA GLN A 46 20.05 37.50 -13.62
C GLN A 46 19.03 38.60 -13.86
N ILE A 47 17.78 38.38 -13.47
CA ILE A 47 16.80 39.44 -13.28
C ILE A 47 16.83 39.80 -11.80
N GLN A 48 17.48 40.92 -11.48
CA GLN A 48 17.28 41.61 -10.21
C GLN A 48 15.86 42.17 -10.20
N SER A 49 14.97 41.64 -9.36
CA SER A 49 13.76 42.37 -8.97
C SER A 49 14.12 43.31 -7.83
N ALA A 50 13.88 44.59 -8.08
CA ALA A 50 14.13 45.68 -7.16
C ALA A 50 13.20 45.59 -5.95
N ILE A 51 13.81 45.68 -4.77
CA ILE A 51 13.18 46.03 -3.51
C ILE A 51 12.61 47.44 -3.66
N GLN A 52 11.29 47.58 -3.58
CA GLN A 52 10.66 48.84 -3.19
C GLN A 52 9.90 48.63 -1.89
N GLY A 53 10.36 49.34 -0.87
CA GLY A 53 9.82 49.28 0.47
C GLY A 53 8.43 49.90 0.56
N PHE A 54 7.56 49.24 1.31
CA PHE A 54 6.39 49.88 1.90
C PHE A 54 6.74 50.19 3.36
N THR A 55 7.11 51.44 3.61
CA THR A 55 7.07 52.02 4.96
C THR A 55 5.63 52.36 5.29
N THR A 56 4.95 51.52 6.07
CA THR A 56 3.67 51.88 6.68
C THR A 56 3.95 52.58 8.01
N THR A 57 3.68 53.88 8.03
CA THR A 57 3.65 54.72 9.23
C THR A 57 2.57 54.23 10.19
N PHE A 58 2.95 53.90 11.43
CA PHE A 58 2.01 53.71 12.52
C PHE A 58 1.43 55.07 12.93
N LEU A 59 0.13 55.26 12.73
CA LEU A 59 -0.65 56.28 13.43
C LEU A 59 -1.49 55.57 14.49
N PHE A 60 -1.21 55.90 15.76
CA PHE A 60 -2.04 55.49 16.89
C PHE A 60 -3.39 56.20 16.82
N GLY A 61 -4.47 55.43 16.80
CA GLY A 61 -5.85 55.90 16.83
C GLY A 61 -6.78 54.87 17.45
N SER A 62 -7.14 55.12 18.71
CA SER A 62 -8.39 54.82 19.42
C SER A 62 -9.13 53.49 19.18
N ASN A 63 -9.21 52.70 20.25
CA ASN A 63 -10.19 51.64 20.59
C ASN A 63 -11.33 51.37 19.60
N SER A 64 -11.24 50.21 18.94
CA SER A 64 -12.42 49.41 18.61
C SER A 64 -12.08 47.94 18.88
N THR A 65 -12.62 47.39 19.97
CA THR A 65 -12.55 45.97 20.30
C THR A 65 -13.34 45.19 19.26
N SER A 66 -12.67 44.82 18.17
CA SER A 66 -13.18 43.81 17.25
C SER A 66 -13.05 42.46 17.96
N ILE A 67 -14.16 41.94 18.47
CA ILE A 67 -14.24 40.57 18.98
C ILE A 67 -14.01 39.66 17.75
N MET A 68 -12.78 39.17 17.58
CA MET A 68 -12.54 38.05 16.68
C MET A 68 -13.21 36.82 17.31
N SER A 69 -14.38 36.44 16.79
CA SER A 69 -14.94 35.12 17.08
C SER A 69 -14.06 34.09 16.36
N TYR A 70 -13.03 33.59 17.04
CA TYR A 70 -12.38 32.37 16.59
C TYR A 70 -13.40 31.24 16.69
N SER A 71 -13.78 30.69 15.54
CA SER A 71 -14.66 29.52 15.46
C SER A 71 -13.95 28.33 16.10
N SER A 72 -14.29 28.05 17.36
CA SER A 72 -13.78 26.93 18.17
C SER A 72 -14.16 25.55 17.59
N THR A 73 -15.02 25.50 16.58
CA THR A 73 -15.47 24.28 15.91
C THR A 73 -14.40 23.67 14.99
N SER A 74 -13.58 24.49 14.31
CA SER A 74 -12.58 23.97 13.35
C SER A 74 -11.41 23.25 14.04
N THR A 75 -10.95 23.76 15.19
CA THR A 75 -9.87 23.16 15.96
C THR A 75 -10.31 21.84 16.61
N SER A 76 -11.54 21.77 17.11
CA SER A 76 -12.10 20.57 17.73
C SER A 76 -12.25 19.42 16.71
N THR A 77 -12.80 19.72 15.53
CA THR A 77 -12.99 18.75 14.44
C THR A 77 -11.65 18.27 13.85
N ALA A 78 -10.67 19.16 13.66
CA ALA A 78 -9.33 18.77 13.22
C ALA A 78 -8.62 17.86 14.25
N THR A 79 -8.81 18.12 15.54
CA THR A 79 -8.24 17.30 16.63
C THR A 79 -8.90 15.92 16.68
N ALA A 80 -10.23 15.84 16.52
CA ALA A 80 -10.97 14.59 16.45
C ALA A 80 -10.53 13.75 15.25
N MET A 81 -10.47 14.34 14.05
CA MET A 81 -9.96 13.70 12.85
C MET A 81 -8.55 13.12 13.04
N GLN A 82 -7.63 13.91 13.60
CA GLN A 82 -6.26 13.44 13.82
C GLN A 82 -6.20 12.30 14.85
N THR A 83 -7.08 12.34 15.85
CA THR A 83 -7.23 11.27 16.85
C THR A 83 -7.68 9.97 16.19
N ASP A 84 -8.69 10.03 15.33
CA ASP A 84 -9.21 8.85 14.64
C ASP A 84 -8.19 8.28 13.65
N ILE A 85 -7.52 9.12 12.85
CA ILE A 85 -6.42 8.68 11.97
C ILE A 85 -5.36 7.93 12.77
N ASN A 86 -4.90 8.50 13.89
CA ASN A 86 -3.88 7.87 14.71
C ASN A 86 -4.37 6.56 15.32
N ARG A 87 -5.60 6.51 15.82
CA ARG A 87 -6.22 5.30 16.38
C ARG A 87 -6.33 4.19 15.34
N THR A 88 -6.80 4.50 14.14
CA THR A 88 -6.92 3.56 13.01
C THR A 88 -5.57 2.94 12.65
N LEU A 89 -4.52 3.76 12.59
CA LEU A 89 -3.17 3.30 12.25
C LEU A 89 -2.51 2.53 13.38
N SER A 90 -2.53 3.05 14.61
CA SER A 90 -1.91 2.40 15.77
C SER A 90 -2.54 1.04 16.08
N PHE A 91 -3.87 0.91 16.03
CA PHE A 91 -4.51 -0.39 16.22
C PHE A 91 -3.99 -1.45 15.25
N TRP A 92 -3.75 -1.06 14.00
CA TRP A 92 -3.28 -1.96 12.96
C TRP A 92 -1.78 -2.27 13.10
N PHE A 93 -0.94 -1.23 13.13
CA PHE A 93 0.51 -1.38 13.02
C PHE A 93 1.23 -1.65 14.34
N ASP A 94 0.66 -1.28 15.48
CA ASP A 94 1.23 -1.60 16.80
C ASP A 94 0.80 -3.00 17.28
N GLY A 95 -0.17 -3.62 16.60
CA GLY A 95 -0.59 -5.00 16.82
C GLY A 95 0.34 -6.02 16.15
N PRO A 96 0.23 -7.31 16.51
CA PRO A 96 1.02 -8.37 15.89
C PRO A 96 0.64 -8.54 14.41
N PRO A 97 1.59 -8.53 13.46
CA PRO A 97 1.34 -8.63 12.01
C PRO A 97 0.54 -9.87 11.59
N GLU A 98 0.55 -10.92 12.38
CA GLU A 98 -0.22 -12.14 12.17
C GLU A 98 -1.73 -11.85 12.13
N ASN A 99 -2.19 -10.86 12.90
CA ASN A 99 -3.60 -10.47 12.95
C ASN A 99 -4.09 -9.78 11.67
N TRP A 100 -3.20 -9.26 10.83
CA TRP A 100 -3.58 -8.56 9.60
C TRP A 100 -4.30 -9.48 8.60
N PHE A 101 -3.90 -10.76 8.55
CA PHE A 101 -4.38 -11.71 7.54
C PHE A 101 -4.96 -12.98 8.14
N ALA A 102 -4.40 -13.46 9.26
CA ALA A 102 -4.78 -14.74 9.85
C ALA A 102 -4.71 -14.68 11.39
N PRO A 103 -5.59 -13.89 12.04
CA PRO A 103 -5.63 -13.82 13.50
C PRO A 103 -5.90 -15.20 14.12
N ALA A 104 -5.26 -15.49 15.26
CA ALA A 104 -5.38 -16.80 15.92
C ALA A 104 -6.83 -17.13 16.34
N ASN A 105 -7.62 -16.11 16.71
CA ASN A 105 -9.04 -16.22 17.05
C ASN A 105 -9.84 -15.25 16.16
N PRO A 106 -10.16 -15.61 14.90
CA PRO A 106 -10.78 -14.70 13.94
C PRO A 106 -12.08 -14.10 14.44
N GLU A 107 -12.98 -14.88 15.04
CA GLU A 107 -14.28 -14.38 15.52
C GLU A 107 -14.13 -13.28 16.58
N GLN A 108 -13.23 -13.47 17.55
CA GLN A 108 -12.99 -12.49 18.61
C GLN A 108 -12.31 -11.22 18.05
N TYR A 109 -11.35 -11.39 17.14
CA TYR A 109 -10.66 -10.25 16.54
C TYR A 109 -11.59 -9.46 15.60
N ASP A 110 -12.38 -10.15 14.79
CA ASP A 110 -13.36 -9.55 13.88
C ASP A 110 -14.45 -8.79 14.68
N ALA A 111 -14.89 -9.32 15.83
CA ALA A 111 -15.79 -8.60 16.75
C ALA A 111 -15.14 -7.34 17.33
N LEU A 112 -13.89 -7.43 17.80
CA LEU A 112 -13.14 -6.27 18.29
C LEU A 112 -12.99 -5.19 17.22
N VAL A 113 -12.65 -5.56 15.99
CA VAL A 113 -12.54 -4.63 14.86
C VAL A 113 -13.89 -3.98 14.57
N ARG A 114 -14.98 -4.77 14.55
CA ARG A 114 -16.34 -4.26 14.31
C ARG A 114 -16.75 -3.24 15.36
N ASP A 115 -16.56 -3.56 16.64
CA ASP A 115 -16.95 -2.66 17.75
C ASP A 115 -16.09 -1.39 17.77
N THR A 116 -14.83 -1.49 17.31
CA THR A 116 -13.88 -0.36 17.36
C THR A 116 -14.01 0.57 16.14
N PHE A 117 -14.23 0.01 14.95
CA PHE A 117 -14.12 0.74 13.67
C PHE A 117 -15.37 0.66 12.79
N GLY A 118 -16.44 -0.03 13.18
CA GLY A 118 -17.64 -0.21 12.35
C GLY A 118 -18.28 1.11 11.88
N GLU A 119 -18.33 2.11 12.77
CA GLU A 119 -18.81 3.46 12.42
C GLU A 119 -17.87 4.17 11.43
N LEU A 120 -16.56 4.08 11.64
CA LEU A 120 -15.56 4.68 10.75
C LEU A 120 -15.53 4.00 9.37
N ILE A 121 -15.75 2.69 9.29
CA ILE A 121 -15.89 1.96 8.02
C ILE A 121 -17.13 2.48 7.28
N THR A 122 -18.25 2.67 7.98
CA THR A 122 -19.49 3.20 7.39
C THR A 122 -19.29 4.63 6.89
N ALA A 123 -18.71 5.50 7.70
CA ALA A 123 -18.39 6.88 7.33
C ALA A 123 -17.42 6.96 6.14
N ALA A 124 -16.37 6.12 6.12
CA ALA A 124 -15.43 6.04 5.00
C ALA A 124 -16.13 5.62 3.70
N ARG A 125 -17.09 4.68 3.77
CA ARG A 125 -17.87 4.24 2.60
C ARG A 125 -18.80 5.30 2.07
N ASN A 126 -19.30 6.17 2.94
CA ASN A 126 -20.22 7.27 2.61
C ASN A 126 -19.52 8.58 2.23
N ASP A 127 -18.21 8.55 1.95
CA ASP A 127 -17.40 9.72 1.59
C ASP A 127 -17.23 10.76 2.71
N GLU A 128 -17.70 10.47 3.93
CA GLU A 128 -17.71 11.40 5.07
C GLU A 128 -16.31 11.69 5.62
N LEU A 129 -15.34 10.82 5.32
CA LEU A 129 -13.95 10.91 5.78
C LEU A 129 -12.96 11.31 4.67
N ASP A 130 -13.42 11.65 3.46
CA ASP A 130 -12.53 11.88 2.30
C ASP A 130 -11.51 13.01 2.53
N THR A 131 -11.85 13.98 3.38
CA THR A 131 -10.97 15.09 3.79
C THR A 131 -9.70 14.62 4.53
N TRP A 132 -9.69 13.39 5.06
CA TRP A 132 -8.52 12.80 5.71
C TRP A 132 -7.33 12.72 4.76
N SER A 133 -7.56 12.48 3.47
CA SER A 133 -6.50 12.37 2.44
C SER A 133 -5.89 13.72 2.03
N SER A 134 -6.65 14.80 2.18
CA SER A 134 -6.33 16.12 1.61
C SER A 134 -5.77 17.11 2.64
N SER A 135 -5.96 16.84 3.92
CA SER A 135 -5.61 17.78 5.00
C SER A 135 -4.13 17.72 5.32
N SER A 136 -3.31 18.59 4.73
CA SER A 136 -1.95 18.82 5.20
C SER A 136 -2.02 19.23 6.67
N SER A 137 -1.40 18.48 7.57
CA SER A 137 -1.11 19.03 8.90
C SER A 137 -0.36 20.35 8.68
N SER A 138 -0.86 21.44 9.23
CA SER A 138 -0.33 22.80 9.04
C SER A 138 1.07 23.01 9.67
N PHE A 139 1.87 21.95 9.83
CA PHE A 139 3.20 21.96 10.42
C PHE A 139 4.15 21.14 9.55
N GLY A 140 4.74 21.80 8.54
CA GLY A 140 5.96 21.32 7.88
C GLY A 140 6.03 21.59 6.38
N GLY A 141 6.74 22.65 5.99
CA GLY A 141 7.47 22.67 4.72
C GLY A 141 6.95 23.61 3.64
N ASP A 142 7.41 24.85 3.73
CA ASP A 142 7.60 25.87 2.68
C ASP A 142 8.59 25.43 1.58
N GLY A 143 8.58 24.14 1.23
CA GLY A 143 9.34 23.55 0.13
C GLY A 143 8.54 23.60 -1.18
N GLU A 144 8.97 24.47 -2.09
CA GLU A 144 8.58 24.48 -3.50
C GLU A 144 8.61 23.04 -4.07
N GLY A 145 7.43 22.43 -4.28
CA GLY A 145 7.27 21.10 -4.87
C GLY A 145 6.70 19.99 -3.97
N GLY A 146 6.41 20.24 -2.69
CA GLY A 146 5.84 19.24 -1.77
C GLY A 146 4.42 18.80 -2.14
N SER A 147 4.21 17.48 -2.26
CA SER A 147 2.90 16.85 -2.52
C SER A 147 1.84 17.33 -1.51
N ARG A 148 0.79 18.01 -1.99
CA ARG A 148 -0.28 18.52 -1.13
C ARG A 148 -1.15 17.35 -0.68
N GLY A 149 -1.19 17.06 0.62
CA GLY A 149 -2.15 16.14 1.22
C GLY A 149 -1.60 15.44 2.47
N ASN A 150 -2.23 14.33 2.84
CA ASN A 150 -1.96 13.61 4.08
C ASN A 150 -1.71 12.11 3.80
N PRO A 151 -0.44 11.68 3.76
CA PRO A 151 -0.10 10.27 3.58
C PRO A 151 -0.71 9.38 4.67
N ARG A 152 -0.68 9.80 5.94
CA ARG A 152 -1.22 9.03 7.06
C ARG A 152 -2.74 8.93 7.01
N GLY A 153 -3.43 10.03 6.69
CA GLY A 153 -4.87 10.03 6.50
C GLY A 153 -5.32 9.16 5.32
N SER A 154 -4.57 9.18 4.22
CA SER A 154 -4.81 8.29 3.07
C SER A 154 -4.62 6.82 3.45
N LEU A 155 -3.55 6.49 4.17
CA LEU A 155 -3.31 5.13 4.67
C LEU A 155 -4.43 4.65 5.60
N ALA A 156 -4.89 5.50 6.52
CA ALA A 156 -5.98 5.17 7.44
C ALA A 156 -7.29 4.89 6.69
N LEU A 157 -7.62 5.71 5.69
CA LEU A 157 -8.76 5.47 4.80
C LEU A 157 -8.62 4.15 4.04
N LEU A 158 -7.43 3.81 3.53
CA LEU A 158 -7.19 2.53 2.87
C LEU A 158 -7.43 1.34 3.80
N LEU A 159 -7.00 1.42 5.07
CA LEU A 159 -7.32 0.38 6.05
C LEU A 159 -8.83 0.25 6.28
N LEU A 160 -9.56 1.37 6.41
CA LEU A 160 -11.02 1.38 6.62
C LEU A 160 -11.82 0.90 5.39
N LEU A 161 -11.28 1.05 4.19
CA LEU A 161 -11.95 0.68 2.94
C LEU A 161 -11.54 -0.71 2.41
N ASP A 162 -10.33 -1.17 2.73
CA ASP A 162 -9.78 -2.43 2.20
C ASP A 162 -9.57 -3.47 3.30
N GLN A 163 -8.79 -3.17 4.34
CA GLN A 163 -8.38 -4.19 5.32
C GLN A 163 -9.49 -4.52 6.33
N TYR A 164 -9.94 -3.53 7.11
CA TYR A 164 -10.93 -3.75 8.16
C TYR A 164 -12.25 -4.36 7.68
N PRO A 165 -12.79 -4.02 6.49
CA PRO A 165 -13.97 -4.70 5.96
C PRO A 165 -13.82 -6.21 5.81
N ARG A 166 -12.62 -6.72 5.52
CA ARG A 166 -12.34 -8.15 5.37
C ARG A 166 -12.39 -8.90 6.70
N ASN A 167 -12.18 -8.21 7.82
CA ASN A 167 -12.43 -8.71 9.16
C ASN A 167 -13.93 -8.60 9.53
N VAL A 168 -14.50 -7.41 9.42
CA VAL A 168 -15.86 -7.12 9.92
C VAL A 168 -16.94 -7.93 9.23
N TYR A 169 -16.78 -8.13 7.92
CA TYR A 169 -17.76 -8.75 7.01
C TYR A 169 -17.24 -10.05 6.40
N ARG A 170 -16.41 -10.80 7.14
CA ARG A 170 -15.79 -12.04 6.66
C ARG A 170 -16.83 -12.99 6.05
N GLY A 171 -16.53 -13.49 4.85
CA GLY A 171 -17.38 -14.46 4.16
C GLY A 171 -18.66 -13.90 3.54
N SER A 172 -18.78 -12.57 3.46
CA SER A 172 -19.93 -11.89 2.87
C SER A 172 -19.50 -10.92 1.74
N PRO A 173 -20.40 -10.57 0.80
CA PRO A 173 -20.10 -9.61 -0.26
C PRO A 173 -19.71 -8.23 0.29
N GLU A 174 -20.17 -7.86 1.49
CA GLU A 174 -19.86 -6.61 2.15
C GLU A 174 -18.36 -6.45 2.46
N ALA A 175 -17.57 -7.54 2.52
CA ALA A 175 -16.11 -7.45 2.65
C ALA A 175 -15.45 -6.78 1.44
N HIS A 176 -16.10 -6.79 0.27
CA HIS A 176 -15.59 -6.30 -1.01
C HIS A 176 -16.29 -5.05 -1.52
N ALA A 177 -17.35 -4.58 -0.84
CA ALA A 177 -18.20 -3.49 -1.29
C ALA A 177 -17.44 -2.16 -1.51
N SER A 178 -16.32 -1.97 -0.81
CA SER A 178 -15.49 -0.76 -0.90
C SER A 178 -14.20 -0.94 -1.72
N ASP A 179 -13.95 -2.11 -2.33
CA ASP A 179 -12.72 -2.42 -3.06
C ASP A 179 -12.45 -1.41 -4.20
N ALA A 180 -13.48 -1.05 -4.97
CA ALA A 180 -13.34 -0.09 -6.07
C ALA A 180 -12.93 1.32 -5.59
N LYS A 181 -13.51 1.77 -4.47
CA LYS A 181 -13.14 3.06 -3.84
C LYS A 181 -11.72 3.00 -3.29
N ALA A 182 -11.35 1.90 -2.62
CA ALA A 182 -10.00 1.71 -2.11
C ALA A 182 -8.95 1.72 -3.23
N ALA A 183 -9.20 1.04 -4.35
CA ALA A 183 -8.30 1.02 -5.50
C ALA A 183 -8.12 2.42 -6.14
N ALA A 184 -9.21 3.20 -6.22
CA ALA A 184 -9.14 4.58 -6.71
C ALA A 184 -8.32 5.49 -5.78
N LEU A 185 -8.58 5.42 -4.47
CA LEU A 185 -7.82 6.17 -3.47
C LEU A 185 -6.33 5.78 -3.46
N ALA A 186 -6.03 4.48 -3.52
CA ALA A 186 -4.67 3.96 -3.60
C ALA A 186 -3.93 4.51 -4.82
N THR A 187 -4.57 4.48 -5.99
CA THR A 187 -4.00 5.01 -7.24
C THR A 187 -3.65 6.49 -7.11
N GLN A 188 -4.54 7.30 -6.53
CA GLN A 188 -4.30 8.72 -6.30
C GLN A 188 -3.17 8.95 -5.28
N ALA A 189 -3.16 8.21 -4.17
CA ALA A 189 -2.14 8.33 -3.14
C ALA A 189 -0.74 7.95 -3.66
N ILE A 190 -0.64 6.90 -4.48
CA ILE A 190 0.61 6.47 -5.13
C ILE A 190 1.07 7.52 -6.15
N ALA A 191 0.15 8.10 -6.93
CA ALA A 191 0.49 9.20 -7.86
C ALA A 191 1.03 10.44 -7.14
N ASN A 192 0.61 10.66 -5.89
CA ASN A 192 1.11 11.71 -5.00
C ASN A 192 2.34 11.29 -4.18
N GLU A 193 2.91 10.11 -4.45
CA GLU A 193 4.06 9.53 -3.76
C GLU A 193 3.88 9.36 -2.24
N PHE A 194 2.63 9.21 -1.77
CA PHE A 194 2.35 9.06 -0.33
C PHE A 194 2.91 7.77 0.24
N ASP A 195 3.02 6.71 -0.57
CA ASP A 195 3.69 5.45 -0.21
C ASP A 195 5.19 5.65 0.12
N ARG A 196 5.81 6.72 -0.37
CA ARG A 196 7.23 7.03 -0.17
C ARG A 196 7.49 7.82 1.13
N GLN A 197 6.42 8.30 1.77
CA GLN A 197 6.46 9.18 2.92
C GLN A 197 6.14 8.45 4.24
N VAL A 198 5.99 7.13 4.18
CA VAL A 198 5.67 6.24 5.30
C VAL A 198 6.72 5.14 5.44
N GLY A 199 6.65 4.32 6.50
CA GLY A 199 7.53 3.17 6.67
C GLY A 199 7.32 2.08 5.61
N ASP A 200 8.30 1.19 5.42
CA ASP A 200 8.25 0.14 4.39
C ASP A 200 7.03 -0.78 4.53
N LEU A 201 6.66 -1.14 5.76
CA LEU A 201 5.46 -1.95 6.03
C LEU A 201 4.18 -1.18 5.74
N GLU A 202 4.09 0.09 6.15
CA GLU A 202 2.95 0.96 5.88
C GLU A 202 2.75 1.14 4.36
N ALA A 203 3.84 1.30 3.60
CA ALA A 203 3.81 1.47 2.15
C ALA A 203 3.14 0.29 1.43
N LEU A 204 3.29 -0.93 1.94
CA LEU A 204 2.65 -2.12 1.35
C LEU A 204 1.12 -1.99 1.29
N PHE A 205 0.51 -1.37 2.30
CA PHE A 205 -0.95 -1.21 2.40
C PHE A 205 -1.51 -0.20 1.40
N PHE A 206 -0.67 0.62 0.76
CA PHE A 206 -1.07 1.39 -0.42
C PHE A 206 -1.27 0.50 -1.65
N TYR A 207 -0.66 -0.68 -1.70
CA TYR A 207 -0.68 -1.55 -2.89
C TYR A 207 -1.68 -2.69 -2.81
N LEU A 208 -2.09 -3.11 -1.60
CA LEU A 208 -3.05 -4.19 -1.40
C LEU A 208 -4.42 -3.93 -2.08
N PRO A 209 -4.97 -2.71 -2.10
CA PRO A 209 -6.19 -2.44 -2.87
C PRO A 209 -6.07 -2.79 -4.36
N LEU A 210 -4.88 -2.60 -4.96
CA LEU A 210 -4.61 -3.00 -6.34
C LEU A 210 -4.50 -4.52 -6.49
N MET A 211 -4.00 -5.23 -5.47
CA MET A 211 -3.97 -6.70 -5.40
C MET A 211 -5.38 -7.29 -5.33
N HIS A 212 -6.32 -6.57 -4.71
CA HIS A 212 -7.69 -7.02 -4.52
C HIS A 212 -8.64 -6.65 -5.67
N ASP A 213 -8.17 -5.88 -6.63
CA ASP A 213 -8.95 -5.40 -7.76
C ASP A 213 -8.95 -6.42 -8.92
N GLU A 214 -10.13 -6.69 -9.50
CA GLU A 214 -10.30 -7.69 -10.57
C GLU A 214 -9.91 -7.16 -11.97
N ARG A 215 -9.02 -6.16 -12.04
CA ARG A 215 -8.48 -5.60 -13.29
C ARG A 215 -7.02 -6.00 -13.47
N LEU A 216 -6.69 -6.57 -14.63
CA LEU A 216 -5.33 -7.03 -14.92
C LEU A 216 -4.28 -5.90 -14.83
N VAL A 217 -4.63 -4.67 -15.22
CA VAL A 217 -3.73 -3.51 -15.11
C VAL A 217 -3.35 -3.22 -13.65
N SER A 218 -4.30 -3.35 -12.72
CA SER A 218 -4.06 -3.14 -11.29
C SER A 218 -3.14 -4.23 -10.73
N GLN A 219 -3.33 -5.48 -11.18
CA GLN A 219 -2.48 -6.60 -10.78
C GLN A 219 -1.04 -6.44 -11.26
N ILE A 220 -0.84 -6.02 -12.51
CA ILE A 220 0.49 -5.74 -13.05
C ILE A 220 1.16 -4.61 -12.26
N ALA A 221 0.42 -3.52 -11.99
CA ALA A 221 0.93 -2.41 -11.20
C ALA A 221 1.30 -2.84 -9.77
N CYS A 222 0.44 -3.62 -9.11
CA CYS A 222 0.67 -4.13 -7.76
C CYS A 222 1.99 -4.92 -7.65
N VAL A 223 2.22 -5.86 -8.58
CA VAL A 223 3.47 -6.64 -8.62
C VAL A 223 4.68 -5.71 -8.75
N ALA A 224 4.66 -4.78 -9.70
CA ALA A 224 5.77 -3.87 -9.92
C ALA A 224 6.04 -2.95 -8.71
N LEU A 225 4.99 -2.47 -8.05
CA LEU A 225 5.07 -1.60 -6.87
C LEU A 225 5.67 -2.35 -5.67
N ILE A 226 5.24 -3.58 -5.41
CA ILE A 226 5.77 -4.38 -4.29
C ILE A 226 7.22 -4.81 -4.57
N GLU A 227 7.58 -5.16 -5.81
CA GLU A 227 8.97 -5.43 -6.19
C GLU A 227 9.86 -4.18 -6.02
N THR A 228 9.34 -3.00 -6.37
CA THR A 228 10.04 -1.72 -6.14
C THR A 228 10.19 -1.41 -4.65
N LEU A 229 9.16 -1.69 -3.85
CA LEU A 229 9.21 -1.54 -2.40
C LEU A 229 10.28 -2.45 -1.80
N LEU A 230 10.31 -3.72 -2.18
CA LEU A 230 11.33 -4.68 -1.75
C LEU A 230 12.75 -4.20 -2.08
N ALA A 231 12.94 -3.64 -3.28
CA ALA A 231 14.23 -3.11 -3.71
C ALA A 231 14.68 -1.89 -2.89
N ARG A 232 13.74 -1.05 -2.40
CA ARG A 232 14.03 0.16 -1.61
C ARG A 232 13.95 -0.03 -0.09
N CYS A 233 13.53 -1.20 0.40
CA CYS A 233 13.43 -1.47 1.83
C CYS A 233 14.76 -1.16 2.54
N LYS A 234 14.71 -0.37 3.62
CA LYS A 234 15.91 0.15 4.31
C LYS A 234 16.43 -0.78 5.42
N GLY A 235 15.72 -1.87 5.70
CA GLY A 235 16.08 -2.86 6.72
C GLY A 235 17.11 -3.89 6.26
N ALA A 236 17.78 -4.52 7.22
CA ALA A 236 18.61 -5.70 6.98
C ALA A 236 17.81 -6.82 6.29
N GLU A 237 18.52 -7.76 5.64
CA GLU A 237 17.89 -8.87 4.92
C GLU A 237 16.91 -9.67 5.79
N ASP A 238 17.21 -9.78 7.08
CA ASP A 238 16.44 -10.51 8.08
C ASP A 238 15.38 -9.64 8.79
N SER A 239 15.26 -8.35 8.49
CA SER A 239 14.24 -7.50 9.12
C SER A 239 12.83 -8.02 8.82
N GLN A 240 11.97 -8.03 9.85
CA GLN A 240 10.58 -8.48 9.73
C GLN A 240 9.84 -7.77 8.58
N ALA A 241 10.06 -6.46 8.43
CA ALA A 241 9.50 -5.65 7.36
C ALA A 241 9.87 -6.17 5.96
N ARG A 242 11.17 -6.40 5.71
CA ARG A 242 11.64 -6.88 4.42
C ARG A 242 11.15 -8.29 4.12
N GLN A 243 11.18 -9.19 5.11
CA GLN A 243 10.63 -10.54 4.96
C GLN A 243 9.13 -10.51 4.62
N PHE A 244 8.39 -9.60 5.24
CA PHE A 244 6.97 -9.42 4.98
C PHE A 244 6.73 -9.00 3.53
N VAL A 245 7.38 -7.91 3.08
CA VAL A 245 7.29 -7.41 1.71
C VAL A 245 7.73 -8.48 0.69
N GLN A 246 8.80 -9.23 0.99
CA GLN A 246 9.29 -10.32 0.14
C GLN A 246 8.24 -11.41 -0.07
N ARG A 247 7.50 -11.80 0.99
CA ARG A 247 6.39 -12.75 0.87
C ARG A 247 5.24 -12.17 0.04
N SER A 248 4.93 -10.89 0.21
CA SER A 248 3.87 -10.20 -0.54
C SER A 248 4.13 -10.17 -2.05
N VAL A 249 5.37 -10.20 -2.53
CA VAL A 249 5.68 -10.35 -3.97
C VAL A 249 5.11 -11.66 -4.52
N GLY A 250 5.25 -12.76 -3.79
CA GLY A 250 4.72 -14.07 -4.19
C GLY A 250 3.19 -14.03 -4.29
N PHE A 251 2.53 -13.48 -3.26
CA PHE A 251 1.08 -13.30 -3.26
C PHE A 251 0.59 -12.41 -4.41
N ALA A 252 1.26 -11.29 -4.68
CA ALA A 252 0.91 -10.39 -5.78
C ALA A 252 0.98 -11.10 -7.14
N LYS A 253 1.99 -11.95 -7.35
CA LYS A 253 2.13 -12.74 -8.59
C LYS A 253 1.01 -13.76 -8.71
N SER A 254 0.68 -14.48 -7.64
CA SER A 254 -0.45 -15.43 -7.64
C SER A 254 -1.78 -14.74 -7.93
N HIS A 255 -2.05 -13.57 -7.33
CA HIS A 255 -3.26 -12.79 -7.61
C HIS A 255 -3.32 -12.34 -9.07
N ARG A 256 -2.22 -11.82 -9.60
CA ARG A 256 -2.12 -11.45 -11.02
C ARG A 256 -2.41 -12.63 -11.93
N ASP A 257 -1.84 -13.80 -11.64
CA ASP A 257 -1.98 -14.98 -12.49
C ASP A 257 -3.42 -15.51 -12.49
N VAL A 258 -4.11 -15.45 -11.35
CA VAL A 258 -5.56 -15.75 -11.26
C VAL A 258 -6.37 -14.78 -12.12
N ILE A 259 -6.15 -13.47 -11.99
CA ILE A 259 -6.87 -12.46 -12.78
C ILE A 259 -6.51 -12.57 -14.27
N ALA A 260 -5.26 -12.87 -14.63
CA ALA A 260 -4.85 -13.08 -16.01
C ALA A 260 -5.55 -14.29 -16.63
N ARG A 261 -5.78 -15.36 -15.84
CA ARG A 261 -6.44 -16.58 -16.28
C ARG A 261 -7.97 -16.45 -16.37
N PHE A 262 -8.60 -15.91 -15.33
CA PHE A 262 -10.06 -15.94 -15.19
C PHE A 262 -10.74 -14.57 -15.35
N GLY A 263 -9.97 -13.47 -15.36
CA GLY A 263 -10.50 -12.11 -15.37
C GLY A 263 -11.16 -11.66 -14.06
N ARG A 264 -11.18 -12.53 -13.04
CA ARG A 264 -11.80 -12.32 -11.71
C ARG A 264 -11.23 -13.32 -10.70
N PHE A 265 -11.55 -13.16 -9.42
CA PHE A 265 -11.21 -14.12 -8.37
C PHE A 265 -12.31 -15.18 -8.22
N PRO A 266 -12.08 -16.45 -8.61
CA PRO A 266 -13.12 -17.48 -8.55
C PRO A 266 -13.60 -17.75 -7.12
N SER A 267 -12.72 -17.57 -6.12
CA SER A 267 -13.04 -17.72 -4.69
C SER A 267 -14.15 -16.78 -4.23
N ARG A 268 -14.37 -15.66 -4.92
CA ARG A 268 -15.44 -14.69 -4.62
C ARG A 268 -16.77 -15.03 -5.30
N ASN A 269 -16.82 -15.99 -6.22
CA ASN A 269 -18.01 -16.25 -7.04
C ASN A 269 -19.25 -16.53 -6.18
N LYS A 270 -19.12 -17.42 -5.18
CA LYS A 270 -20.24 -17.79 -4.29
C LYS A 270 -20.81 -16.59 -3.53
N ILE A 271 -19.95 -15.78 -2.91
CA ILE A 271 -20.39 -14.64 -2.07
C ILE A 271 -20.92 -13.48 -2.92
N LEU A 272 -20.47 -13.36 -4.18
CA LEU A 272 -20.94 -12.34 -5.13
C LEU A 272 -22.10 -12.84 -6.02
N GLY A 273 -22.61 -14.05 -5.80
CA GLY A 273 -23.71 -14.61 -6.60
C GLY A 273 -23.35 -14.88 -8.07
N ARG A 274 -22.07 -15.09 -8.39
CA ARG A 274 -21.58 -15.42 -9.73
C ARG A 274 -21.58 -16.93 -9.93
N GLU A 275 -21.99 -17.37 -11.11
CA GLU A 275 -21.80 -18.77 -11.53
C GLU A 275 -20.33 -19.02 -11.85
N SER A 276 -19.77 -20.09 -11.28
CA SER A 276 -18.41 -20.56 -11.59
C SER A 276 -18.43 -21.45 -12.83
N THR A 277 -17.45 -21.25 -13.70
CA THR A 277 -17.15 -22.19 -14.79
C THR A 277 -16.53 -23.49 -14.26
N ASP A 278 -16.55 -24.55 -15.06
CA ASP A 278 -15.90 -25.82 -14.69
C ASP A 278 -14.40 -25.65 -14.39
N GLU A 279 -13.71 -24.82 -15.19
CA GLU A 279 -12.29 -24.51 -14.98
C GLU A 279 -12.04 -23.80 -13.64
N GLU A 280 -12.91 -22.86 -13.27
CA GLU A 280 -12.86 -22.17 -11.98
C GLU A 280 -13.14 -23.13 -10.82
N VAL A 281 -14.08 -24.06 -10.98
CA VAL A 281 -14.38 -25.09 -9.98
C VAL A 281 -13.20 -26.02 -9.78
N ASP A 282 -12.58 -26.49 -10.85
CA ASP A 282 -11.40 -27.36 -10.78
C ASP A 282 -10.20 -26.63 -10.17
N PHE A 283 -9.97 -25.37 -10.53
CA PHE A 283 -8.95 -24.53 -9.91
C PHE A 283 -9.14 -24.40 -8.39
N LEU A 284 -10.37 -24.19 -7.91
CA LEU A 284 -10.67 -24.07 -6.48
C LEU A 284 -10.53 -25.39 -5.71
N LYS A 285 -10.59 -26.55 -6.37
CA LYS A 285 -10.30 -27.83 -5.70
C LYS A 285 -8.82 -27.93 -5.33
N GLU A 286 -7.93 -27.46 -6.20
CA GLU A 286 -6.48 -27.43 -5.96
C GLU A 286 -6.07 -26.25 -5.07
N HIS A 287 -6.80 -25.14 -5.16
CA HIS A 287 -6.52 -23.89 -4.44
C HIS A 287 -7.77 -23.41 -3.68
N PRO A 288 -8.13 -24.04 -2.54
CA PRO A 288 -9.39 -23.77 -1.85
C PRO A 288 -9.61 -22.30 -1.43
N SER A 289 -8.54 -21.56 -1.14
CA SER A 289 -8.63 -20.13 -0.82
C SER A 289 -8.49 -19.20 -2.04
N GLY A 290 -8.16 -19.73 -3.22
CA GLY A 290 -7.90 -18.92 -4.41
C GLY A 290 -6.72 -17.96 -4.26
N TYR A 291 -5.77 -18.29 -3.35
CA TYR A 291 -4.66 -17.45 -2.90
C TYR A 291 -5.02 -16.25 -2.01
N PHE A 292 -6.22 -16.24 -1.41
CA PHE A 292 -6.56 -15.44 -0.23
C PHE A 292 -6.10 -16.10 1.07
#